data_AF-A0A2S8WF86-F1
#
_entry.id   AF-A0A2S8WF86-F1
#
_cell.length_a   1.000
_cell.length_b   1.000
_cell.length_c   1.000
_cell.angle_alpha   90.00
_cell.angle_beta   90.00
_cell.angle_gamma   90.00
#
_symmetry.space_group_name_H-M   'P 1'
#
loop_
_entity.id
_entity.type
_entity.pdbx_description
1 polymer ?
#
loop_
_entity_poly.entity_id
_entity_poly.type
_entity_poly.pdbx_seq_one_letter_code
_entity_poly.pdbx_strand_id
1 'polypeptide(L)'
;MDSLTAQGLQTLIDKTAELKGALVSYATSPGFKKRLAARFQSLAGTGLSQENAIYEALESIIYDRGPGSEPLIDRFLRTNKTLSTQDRAIYESWREHAVFGIFKVIEHKNERMLLRNLIDELDYPTYSSQGSEAISPVTVNGYVMTRIVPIGNVYTLSGTTKNFGPQDTNTAYSMAAKLLSVDHSLPFRNPAKLAKASATVANQHRIFTELFGATTIIGTGAQMIEAYRKFLVTCTQESMLGEEKTENTAIDGTDLAPDASFPAGFAQREGVRLTHHPVKGAVFLVDYDVFEDAHTTPPESANDPGAEVLRGYLEDTQIPAFVLQMLAEAHPSTVAELYQVALGLPDFSWPNDGAAVLRKYKSAVIDRDEMPLIAMVPTHLAQAFANLG
;
A
#
# COMPACT_ATOMS: atom_id res chain seq x y z
N MET A 1 -2.69 15.14 27.62
CA MET A 1 -3.21 15.86 26.44
C MET A 1 -2.96 17.33 26.70
N ASP A 2 -1.76 17.80 26.42
CA ASP A 2 -1.49 19.24 26.50
C ASP A 2 -1.80 19.81 25.12
N SER A 3 -2.79 20.70 25.06
CA SER A 3 -3.06 21.49 23.86
C SER A 3 -1.82 22.35 23.59
N LEU A 4 -1.22 22.18 22.41
CA LEU A 4 -0.14 23.06 21.96
C LEU A 4 -0.65 24.51 22.00
N THR A 5 0.11 25.39 22.66
CA THR A 5 -0.16 26.82 22.62
C THR A 5 0.02 27.32 21.18
N ALA A 6 -0.67 28.41 20.81
CA ALA A 6 -0.54 28.99 19.46
C ALA A 6 0.92 29.31 19.11
N GLN A 7 1.71 29.76 20.09
CA GLN A 7 3.14 30.04 19.93
C GLN A 7 3.98 28.76 19.76
N GLY A 8 3.64 27.69 20.48
CA GLY A 8 4.28 26.37 20.31
C GLY A 8 3.99 25.77 18.94
N LEU A 9 2.77 25.92 18.44
CA LEU A 9 2.38 25.48 17.10
C LEU A 9 3.13 26.25 16.00
N GLN A 10 3.20 27.58 16.08
CA GLN A 10 3.94 28.38 15.11
C GLN A 10 5.43 27.96 15.06
N THR A 11 6.04 27.75 16.22
CA THR A 11 7.43 27.28 16.31
C THR A 11 7.62 25.92 15.60
N LEU A 12 6.66 25.00 15.73
CA LEU A 12 6.70 23.70 15.04
C LEU A 12 6.51 23.83 13.53
N ILE A 13 5.66 24.74 13.07
CA ILE A 13 5.44 25.04 11.65
C ILE A 13 6.72 25.61 11.04
N ASP A 14 7.35 26.59 11.69
CA ASP A 14 8.59 27.21 11.22
C ASP A 14 9.73 26.17 11.15
N LYS A 15 9.85 25.33 12.20
CA LYS A 15 10.83 24.25 12.22
C LYS A 15 10.61 23.25 11.09
N THR A 16 9.35 22.99 10.75
CA THR A 16 9.00 22.09 9.64
C THR A 16 9.41 22.68 8.29
N ALA A 17 9.20 23.98 8.09
CA ALA A 17 9.66 24.67 6.88
C ALA A 17 11.19 24.60 6.74
N GLU A 18 11.93 24.81 7.83
CA GLU A 18 13.40 24.66 7.88
C GLU A 18 13.85 23.25 7.49
N LEU A 19 13.31 22.21 8.14
CA LEU A 19 13.68 20.82 7.89
C LEU A 19 13.30 20.37 6.48
N LYS A 20 12.14 20.81 5.98
CA LYS A 20 11.75 20.53 4.59
C LYS A 20 12.71 21.20 3.61
N GLY A 21 13.12 22.44 3.86
CA GLY A 21 14.14 23.14 3.06
C GLY A 21 15.47 22.39 2.99
N ALA A 22 15.90 21.77 4.10
CA ALA A 22 17.09 20.94 4.14
C ALA A 22 16.96 19.68 3.26
N LEU A 23 15.81 18.98 3.28
CA LEU A 23 15.57 17.84 2.39
C LEU A 23 15.52 18.23 0.92
N VAL A 24 14.87 19.35 0.58
CA VAL A 24 14.83 19.86 -0.80
C VAL A 24 16.25 20.21 -1.29
N SER A 25 17.05 20.86 -0.45
CA SER A 25 18.46 21.17 -0.75
C SER A 25 19.28 19.89 -0.97
N TYR A 26 19.03 18.86 -0.17
CA TYR A 26 19.68 17.56 -0.34
C TYR A 26 19.24 16.86 -1.64
N ALA A 27 17.94 16.86 -1.94
CA ALA A 27 17.34 16.25 -3.14
C ALA A 27 17.76 16.94 -4.44
N THR A 28 18.13 18.22 -4.38
CA THR A 28 18.62 19.01 -5.52
C THR A 28 20.14 19.00 -5.66
N SER A 29 20.86 18.34 -4.75
CA SER A 29 22.33 18.23 -4.81
C SER A 29 22.80 17.42 -6.05
N PRO A 30 24.06 17.61 -6.52
CA PRO A 30 24.55 16.97 -7.75
C PRO A 30 24.38 15.45 -7.80
N GLY A 31 24.46 14.77 -6.65
CA GLY A 31 24.29 13.32 -6.54
C GLY A 31 22.90 12.81 -6.92
N PHE A 32 21.87 13.66 -6.92
CA PHE A 32 20.49 13.31 -7.26
C PHE A 32 20.05 13.81 -8.63
N LYS A 33 20.87 14.57 -9.36
CA LYS A 33 20.52 15.18 -10.65
C LYS A 33 19.96 14.17 -11.65
N LYS A 34 20.59 12.99 -11.78
CA LYS A 34 20.11 11.92 -12.68
C LYS A 34 18.74 11.36 -12.24
N ARG A 35 18.55 11.12 -10.94
CA ARG A 35 17.30 10.61 -10.38
C ARG A 35 16.15 11.62 -10.55
N LEU A 36 16.43 12.91 -10.30
CA LEU A 36 15.48 14.00 -10.49
C LEU A 36 15.10 14.18 -11.97
N ALA A 37 16.08 14.13 -12.87
CA ALA A 37 15.81 14.19 -14.31
C ALA A 37 14.94 13.01 -14.78
N ALA A 38 15.23 11.78 -14.32
CA ALA A 38 14.43 10.60 -14.67
C ALA A 38 12.99 10.71 -14.17
N ARG A 39 12.78 11.18 -12.93
CA ARG A 39 11.43 11.41 -12.38
C ARG A 39 10.68 12.52 -13.11
N PHE A 40 11.35 13.63 -13.39
CA PHE A 40 10.76 14.71 -14.16
C PHE A 40 10.36 14.25 -15.57
N GLN A 41 11.20 13.47 -16.25
CA GLN A 41 10.88 12.87 -17.54
C GLN A 41 9.68 11.92 -17.46
N SER A 42 9.56 11.11 -16.40
CA SER A 42 8.39 10.24 -16.21
C SER A 42 7.08 11.01 -15.99
N LEU A 43 7.16 12.27 -15.56
CA LEU A 43 6.02 13.17 -15.40
C LEU A 43 5.74 14.00 -16.66
N ALA A 44 6.64 13.97 -17.66
CA ALA A 44 6.39 14.63 -18.94
C ALA A 44 5.22 13.93 -19.66
N GLY A 45 4.24 14.70 -20.12
CA GLY A 45 3.02 14.17 -20.74
C GLY A 45 1.85 13.94 -19.78
N THR A 46 2.02 14.18 -18.48
CA THR A 46 0.92 14.11 -17.48
C THR A 46 0.02 15.36 -17.46
N GLY A 47 0.29 16.35 -18.31
CA GLY A 47 -0.46 17.62 -18.36
C GLY A 47 -0.13 18.60 -17.22
N LEU A 48 0.82 18.27 -16.34
CA LEU A 48 1.33 19.20 -15.34
C LEU A 48 2.11 20.35 -15.99
N SER A 49 2.03 21.55 -15.40
CA SER A 49 2.95 22.64 -15.73
C SER A 49 4.38 22.22 -15.42
N GLN A 50 5.36 22.83 -16.09
CA GLN A 50 6.78 22.54 -15.85
C GLN A 50 7.16 22.73 -14.37
N GLU A 51 6.65 23.78 -13.73
CA GLU A 51 6.86 24.07 -12.31
C GLU A 51 6.26 22.97 -11.42
N ASN A 52 5.01 22.58 -11.64
CA ASN A 52 4.37 21.51 -10.87
C ASN A 52 5.05 20.16 -11.09
N ALA A 53 5.52 19.86 -12.31
CA ALA A 53 6.26 18.64 -12.60
C ALA A 53 7.61 18.59 -11.87
N ILE A 54 8.28 19.73 -11.63
CA ILE A 54 9.49 19.79 -10.79
C ILE A 54 9.14 19.50 -9.32
N TYR A 55 8.09 20.13 -8.79
CA TYR A 55 7.65 19.90 -7.42
C TYR A 55 7.24 18.44 -7.18
N GLU A 56 6.47 17.85 -8.10
CA GLU A 56 6.07 16.44 -8.02
C GLU A 56 7.26 15.49 -8.17
N ALA A 57 8.22 15.80 -9.04
CA ALA A 57 9.45 15.01 -9.14
C ALA A 57 10.26 15.04 -7.84
N LEU A 58 10.33 16.20 -7.17
CA LEU A 58 10.99 16.34 -5.86
C LEU A 58 10.24 15.57 -4.76
N GLU A 59 8.92 15.76 -4.64
CA GLU A 59 8.10 15.06 -3.65
C GLU A 59 8.14 13.54 -3.86
N SER A 60 8.10 13.08 -5.11
CA SER A 60 8.27 11.66 -5.45
C SER A 60 9.63 11.11 -5.00
N ILE A 61 10.70 11.89 -5.06
CA ILE A 61 12.00 11.43 -4.57
C ILE A 61 12.07 11.41 -3.04
N ILE A 62 11.44 12.40 -2.38
CA ILE A 62 11.40 12.51 -0.93
C ILE A 62 10.58 11.35 -0.33
N TYR A 63 9.41 11.05 -0.89
CA TYR A 63 8.43 10.15 -0.29
C TYR A 63 8.21 8.84 -1.06
N ASP A 64 8.35 8.79 -2.39
CA ASP A 64 8.07 7.56 -3.14
C ASP A 64 9.24 6.58 -3.12
N ARG A 65 8.89 5.33 -2.81
CA ARG A 65 9.80 4.19 -2.83
C ARG A 65 9.87 3.63 -4.26
N GLY A 66 10.70 4.24 -5.10
CA GLY A 66 10.98 3.69 -6.43
C GLY A 66 11.69 2.32 -6.33
N PRO A 67 11.43 1.39 -7.27
CA PRO A 67 12.08 0.08 -7.29
C PRO A 67 13.60 0.19 -7.16
N GLY A 68 14.19 -0.55 -6.22
CA GLY A 68 15.63 -0.66 -6.05
C GLY A 68 16.37 0.58 -5.54
N SER A 69 15.69 1.65 -5.12
CA SER A 69 16.34 2.85 -4.57
C SER A 69 15.96 3.12 -3.11
N GLU A 70 16.97 3.29 -2.25
CA GLU A 70 16.78 3.78 -0.87
C GLU A 70 15.92 5.07 -0.90
N PRO A 71 14.85 5.17 -0.10
CA PRO A 71 14.09 6.41 0.04
C PRO A 71 15.01 7.56 0.44
N LEU A 72 14.77 8.77 -0.10
CA LEU A 72 15.69 9.89 0.13
C LEU A 72 15.80 10.24 1.62
N ILE A 73 14.69 10.17 2.36
CA ILE A 73 14.69 10.40 3.81
C ILE A 73 15.60 9.38 4.54
N ASP A 74 15.57 8.10 4.17
CA ASP A 74 16.42 7.08 4.79
C ASP A 74 17.91 7.37 4.52
N ARG A 75 18.24 7.70 3.27
CA ARG A 75 19.60 8.09 2.90
C ARG A 75 20.05 9.35 3.63
N PHE A 76 19.17 10.34 3.75
CA PHE A 76 19.44 11.59 4.46
C PHE A 76 19.72 11.34 5.93
N LEU A 77 18.84 10.60 6.61
CA LEU A 77 19.00 10.19 8.01
C LEU A 77 20.28 9.36 8.23
N ARG A 78 20.65 8.51 7.29
CA ARG A 78 21.86 7.70 7.38
C ARG A 78 23.12 8.54 7.24
N THR A 79 23.15 9.48 6.30
CA THR A 79 24.34 10.30 5.98
C THR A 79 24.49 11.52 6.88
N ASN A 80 23.41 12.07 7.41
CA ASN A 80 23.42 13.25 8.27
C ASN A 80 23.44 12.85 9.76
N LYS A 81 24.63 12.55 10.28
CA LYS A 81 24.85 12.10 11.67
C LYS A 81 24.79 13.23 12.70
N THR A 82 24.81 14.49 12.27
CA THR A 82 24.80 15.67 13.13
C THR A 82 23.40 16.20 13.44
N LEU A 83 22.35 15.57 12.92
CA LEU A 83 20.97 15.93 13.26
C LEU A 83 20.72 15.77 14.77
N SER A 84 20.03 16.75 15.35
CA SER A 84 19.53 16.62 16.73
C SER A 84 18.55 15.45 16.82
N THR A 85 18.40 14.88 18.01
CA THR A 85 17.43 13.80 18.26
C THR A 85 16.00 14.23 17.89
N GLN A 86 15.66 15.50 18.14
CA GLN A 86 14.35 16.07 17.84
C GLN A 86 14.12 16.18 16.32
N ASP A 87 15.10 16.67 15.56
CA ASP A 87 14.98 16.83 14.10
C ASP A 87 14.93 15.46 13.41
N ARG A 88 15.73 14.51 13.91
CA ARG A 88 15.68 13.12 13.46
C ARG A 88 14.30 12.51 13.65
N ALA A 89 13.68 12.69 14.82
CA ALA A 89 12.35 12.17 15.11
C ALA A 89 11.28 12.77 14.18
N ILE A 90 11.40 14.04 13.78
CA ILE A 90 10.49 14.67 12.81
C ILE A 90 10.60 13.99 11.43
N TYR A 91 11.82 13.76 10.93
CA TYR A 91 12.00 13.06 9.65
C TYR A 91 11.52 11.60 9.69
N GLU A 92 11.78 10.89 10.78
CA GLU A 92 11.28 9.52 10.99
C GLU A 92 9.74 9.51 11.00
N SER A 93 9.12 10.49 11.65
CA SER A 93 7.68 10.69 11.62
C SER A 93 7.14 10.99 10.21
N TRP A 94 7.83 11.81 9.41
CA TRP A 94 7.44 12.04 8.02
C TRP A 94 7.57 10.77 7.16
N ARG A 95 8.61 9.97 7.37
CA ARG A 95 8.82 8.70 6.68
C ARG A 95 7.69 7.71 6.97
N GLU A 96 7.23 7.64 8.21
CA GLU A 96 6.30 6.61 8.68
C GLU A 96 4.84 7.03 8.63
N HIS A 97 4.59 8.32 8.79
CA HIS A 97 3.26 8.84 9.05
C HIS A 97 2.81 9.95 8.09
N ALA A 98 3.57 10.28 7.05
CA ALA A 98 3.04 11.08 5.94
C ALA A 98 1.84 10.37 5.30
N VAL A 99 0.86 11.18 4.85
CA VAL A 99 -0.36 10.68 4.21
C VAL A 99 -0.49 11.38 2.87
N PHE A 100 -0.53 10.60 1.80
CA PHE A 100 -0.97 11.09 0.51
C PHE A 100 -2.40 10.62 0.29
N GLY A 101 -3.30 11.51 -0.10
CA GLY A 101 -4.70 11.15 -0.23
C GLY A 101 -5.55 12.22 -0.87
N ILE A 102 -6.83 11.88 -1.00
CA ILE A 102 -7.90 12.79 -1.39
C ILE A 102 -8.70 13.04 -0.12
N PHE A 103 -8.87 14.31 0.24
CA PHE A 103 -9.50 14.73 1.48
C PHE A 103 -10.72 15.59 1.18
N LYS A 104 -11.81 15.37 1.92
CA LYS A 104 -12.91 16.32 2.00
C LYS A 104 -12.55 17.43 2.98
N VAL A 105 -12.83 18.67 2.61
CA VAL A 105 -12.61 19.85 3.47
C VAL A 105 -13.82 20.00 4.40
N ILE A 106 -13.65 19.67 5.68
CA ILE A 106 -14.71 19.77 6.70
C ILE A 106 -14.77 21.18 7.28
N GLU A 107 -13.62 21.76 7.61
CA GLU A 107 -13.49 23.12 8.12
C GLU A 107 -12.34 23.83 7.42
N HIS A 108 -12.46 25.14 7.22
CA HIS A 108 -11.38 26.00 6.75
C HIS A 108 -11.50 27.36 7.44
N LYS A 109 -10.47 27.76 8.20
CA LYS A 109 -10.37 29.06 8.87
C LYS A 109 -8.92 29.53 8.90
N ASN A 110 -8.66 30.67 8.26
CA ASN A 110 -7.32 31.25 8.13
C ASN A 110 -6.33 30.23 7.55
N GLU A 111 -5.23 29.94 8.25
CA GLU A 111 -4.20 28.95 7.88
C GLU A 111 -4.54 27.51 8.29
N ARG A 112 -5.71 27.25 8.89
CA ARG A 112 -6.12 25.93 9.41
C ARG A 112 -7.25 25.31 8.59
N MET A 113 -7.10 24.02 8.30
CA MET A 113 -8.14 23.16 7.73
C MET A 113 -8.37 21.92 8.60
N LEU A 114 -9.60 21.40 8.58
CA LEU A 114 -9.90 20.04 9.02
C LEU A 114 -10.17 19.20 7.77
N LEU A 115 -9.28 18.25 7.48
CA LEU A 115 -9.34 17.42 6.28
C LEU A 115 -9.74 16.00 6.64
N ARG A 116 -10.84 15.49 6.07
CA ARG A 116 -11.25 14.10 6.23
C ARG A 116 -10.75 13.29 5.04
N ASN A 117 -9.89 12.30 5.25
CA ASN A 117 -9.42 11.45 4.16
C ASN A 117 -10.57 10.57 3.67
N LEU A 118 -10.77 10.49 2.35
CA LEU A 118 -11.82 9.67 1.77
C LEU A 118 -11.59 8.16 1.89
N ILE A 119 -10.35 7.72 2.14
CA ILE A 119 -9.99 6.29 2.17
C ILE A 119 -9.93 5.76 3.61
N ASP A 120 -9.12 6.36 4.48
CA ASP A 120 -9.01 5.91 5.88
C ASP A 120 -10.13 6.46 6.79
N GLU A 121 -10.86 7.49 6.33
CA GLU A 121 -11.96 8.16 7.05
C GLU A 121 -11.55 8.85 8.37
N LEU A 122 -10.25 9.09 8.59
CA LEU A 122 -9.74 9.88 9.69
C LEU A 122 -9.76 11.38 9.37
N ASP A 123 -9.85 12.17 10.44
CA ASP A 123 -9.77 13.63 10.40
C ASP A 123 -8.34 14.11 10.71
N TYR A 124 -7.86 15.02 9.88
CA TYR A 124 -6.50 15.54 9.89
C TYR A 124 -6.52 17.07 10.08
N PRO A 125 -6.31 17.57 11.32
CA PRO A 125 -6.08 18.99 11.55
C PRO A 125 -4.80 19.43 10.83
N THR A 126 -4.94 20.26 9.81
CA THR A 126 -3.87 20.58 8.86
C THR A 126 -3.63 22.08 8.80
N TYR A 127 -2.37 22.50 8.80
CA TYR A 127 -1.95 23.89 8.76
C TYR A 127 -1.10 24.18 7.52
N SER A 128 -1.30 25.35 6.92
CA SER A 128 -0.43 25.86 5.87
C SER A 128 0.84 26.46 6.47
N SER A 129 2.01 25.91 6.13
CA SER A 129 3.31 26.51 6.45
C SER A 129 3.65 27.73 5.59
N GLN A 130 2.88 27.96 4.51
CA GLN A 130 3.04 29.09 3.59
C GLN A 130 2.03 30.22 3.87
N GLY A 131 1.33 30.17 5.01
CA GLY A 131 0.30 31.15 5.38
C GLY A 131 -1.06 30.88 4.74
N SER A 132 -2.04 31.73 5.08
CA SER A 132 -3.45 31.57 4.69
C SER A 132 -3.70 31.76 3.19
N GLU A 133 -2.93 32.62 2.51
CA GLU A 133 -3.09 32.86 1.08
C GLU A 133 -2.89 31.59 0.24
N ALA A 134 -1.93 30.73 0.63
CA ALA A 134 -1.61 29.49 -0.06
C ALA A 134 -2.77 28.47 -0.08
N ILE A 135 -3.70 28.57 0.88
CA ILE A 135 -4.89 27.70 0.97
C ILE A 135 -6.19 28.44 0.75
N SER A 136 -6.15 29.75 0.45
CA SER A 136 -7.33 30.56 0.17
C SER A 136 -8.25 30.00 -0.94
N PRO A 137 -7.76 29.29 -1.98
CA PRO A 137 -8.63 28.69 -2.99
C PRO A 137 -9.41 27.47 -2.50
N VAL A 138 -9.08 26.91 -1.32
CA VAL A 138 -9.71 25.70 -0.79
C VAL A 138 -11.07 26.04 -0.20
N THR A 139 -12.12 25.39 -0.69
CA THR A 139 -13.50 25.63 -0.25
C THR A 139 -13.98 24.54 0.70
N VAL A 140 -14.69 24.92 1.76
CA VAL A 140 -15.43 23.97 2.62
C VAL A 140 -16.40 23.15 1.77
N ASN A 141 -16.54 21.86 2.07
CA ASN A 141 -17.24 20.84 1.28
C ASN A 141 -16.61 20.53 -0.09
N GLY A 142 -15.53 21.21 -0.48
CA GLY A 142 -14.69 20.80 -1.60
C GLY A 142 -13.75 19.65 -1.22
N TYR A 143 -12.85 19.34 -2.14
CA TYR A 143 -11.86 18.29 -1.98
C TYR A 143 -10.46 18.78 -2.29
N VAL A 144 -9.48 18.16 -1.65
CA VAL A 144 -8.07 18.44 -1.85
C VAL A 144 -7.34 17.12 -2.05
N MET A 145 -6.54 17.01 -3.11
CA MET A 145 -5.58 15.94 -3.27
C MET A 145 -4.18 16.50 -3.01
N THR A 146 -3.54 15.98 -1.97
CA THR A 146 -2.26 16.51 -1.48
C THR A 146 -1.57 15.48 -0.60
N ARG A 147 -0.31 15.74 -0.23
CA ARG A 147 0.36 15.03 0.85
C ARG A 147 0.36 15.91 2.10
N ILE A 148 0.09 15.29 3.24
CA ILE A 148 0.21 15.91 4.56
C ILE A 148 1.29 15.18 5.37
N VAL A 149 2.04 15.94 6.15
CA VAL A 149 3.09 15.40 7.01
C VAL A 149 2.86 15.81 8.47
N PRO A 150 3.12 14.92 9.43
CA PRO A 150 2.85 15.19 10.84
C PRO A 150 3.85 16.20 11.42
N ILE A 151 3.34 17.03 12.34
CA ILE A 151 4.07 17.98 13.15
C ILE A 151 3.54 17.91 14.59
N GLY A 152 4.04 16.95 15.37
CA GLY A 152 3.43 16.59 16.63
C GLY A 152 2.09 15.87 16.41
N ASN A 153 0.99 16.41 16.94
CA ASN A 153 -0.36 15.85 16.81
C ASN A 153 -1.22 16.49 15.71
N VAL A 154 -0.65 17.43 14.94
CA VAL A 154 -1.31 18.06 13.79
C VAL A 154 -0.47 17.84 12.53
N TYR A 155 -0.95 18.33 11.39
CA TYR A 155 -0.34 18.10 10.10
C TYR A 155 -0.04 19.41 9.36
N THR A 156 0.87 19.36 8.40
CA THR A 156 1.08 20.43 7.43
C THR A 156 1.11 19.90 6.01
N LEU A 157 0.78 20.77 5.05
CA LEU A 157 0.80 20.46 3.63
C LEU A 157 2.23 20.21 3.14
N SER A 158 2.39 19.19 2.30
CA SER A 158 3.63 18.86 1.62
C SER A 158 3.38 18.61 0.14
N GLY A 159 4.02 19.40 -0.72
CA GLY A 159 3.97 19.21 -2.16
C GLY A 159 2.87 20.03 -2.83
N THR A 160 2.56 19.70 -4.08
CA THR A 160 1.50 20.40 -4.80
C THR A 160 0.14 19.96 -4.28
N THR A 161 -0.80 20.88 -4.30
CA THR A 161 -2.16 20.68 -3.83
C THR A 161 -3.09 20.86 -5.01
N LYS A 162 -3.86 19.83 -5.35
CA LYS A 162 -4.94 19.92 -6.33
C LYS A 162 -6.24 20.17 -5.59
N ASN A 163 -6.91 21.24 -5.95
CA ASN A 163 -8.16 21.68 -5.33
C ASN A 163 -9.34 21.37 -6.25
N PHE A 164 -10.43 20.89 -5.65
CA PHE A 164 -11.66 20.54 -6.33
C PHE A 164 -12.82 21.19 -5.58
N GLY A 165 -13.78 21.73 -6.32
CA GLY A 165 -14.97 22.32 -5.71
C GLY A 165 -15.95 21.24 -5.23
N PRO A 166 -17.00 21.63 -4.48
CA PRO A 166 -18.03 20.68 -4.04
C PRO A 166 -18.71 19.91 -5.19
N GLN A 167 -18.80 20.52 -6.38
CA GLN A 167 -19.38 19.92 -7.58
C GLN A 167 -18.54 18.76 -8.15
N ASP A 168 -17.26 18.67 -7.79
CA ASP A 168 -16.31 17.70 -8.35
C ASP A 168 -16.27 16.37 -7.56
N THR A 169 -17.33 16.09 -6.77
CA THR A 169 -17.44 14.91 -5.89
C THR A 169 -17.11 13.61 -6.63
N ASN A 170 -17.68 13.41 -7.83
CA ASN A 170 -17.43 12.19 -8.61
C ASN A 170 -15.96 12.05 -9.00
N THR A 171 -15.32 13.14 -9.43
CA THR A 171 -13.89 13.16 -9.76
C THR A 171 -13.04 12.79 -8.54
N ALA A 172 -13.33 13.38 -7.38
CA ALA A 172 -12.62 13.08 -6.14
C ALA A 172 -12.79 11.61 -5.72
N TYR A 173 -14.00 11.06 -5.86
CA TYR A 173 -14.29 9.66 -5.53
C TYR A 173 -13.60 8.70 -6.49
N SER A 174 -13.62 8.97 -7.80
CA SER A 174 -12.88 8.17 -8.78
C SER A 174 -11.37 8.18 -8.54
N MET A 175 -10.79 9.34 -8.17
CA MET A 175 -9.37 9.41 -7.82
C MET A 175 -9.04 8.63 -6.54
N ALA A 176 -9.87 8.75 -5.50
CA ALA A 176 -9.71 7.99 -4.26
C ALA A 176 -9.86 6.47 -4.48
N ALA A 177 -10.84 6.05 -5.27
CA ALA A 177 -11.03 4.67 -5.65
C ALA A 177 -9.82 4.14 -6.44
N LYS A 178 -9.31 4.91 -7.40
CA LYS A 178 -8.12 4.52 -8.17
C LYS A 178 -6.89 4.38 -7.28
N LEU A 179 -6.69 5.30 -6.33
CA LEU A 179 -5.61 5.22 -5.36
C LEU A 179 -5.74 3.96 -4.48
N LEU A 180 -6.95 3.68 -3.98
CA LEU A 180 -7.22 2.47 -3.21
C LEU A 180 -6.96 1.19 -4.02
N SER A 181 -7.29 1.15 -5.32
CA SER A 181 -7.05 -0.03 -6.18
C SER A 181 -5.57 -0.35 -6.40
N VAL A 182 -4.69 0.62 -6.14
CA VAL A 182 -3.23 0.46 -6.26
C VAL A 182 -2.62 0.08 -4.91
N ASP A 183 -3.17 0.57 -3.80
CA ASP A 183 -2.70 0.29 -2.45
C ASP A 183 -3.86 0.00 -1.49
N HIS A 184 -4.10 -1.29 -1.26
CA HIS A 184 -5.14 -1.78 -0.34
C HIS A 184 -4.83 -1.51 1.13
N SER A 185 -3.61 -1.10 1.49
CA SER A 185 -3.22 -0.84 2.87
C SER A 185 -3.68 0.52 3.40
N LEU A 186 -4.02 1.45 2.49
CA LEU A 186 -4.38 2.83 2.83
C LEU A 186 -5.49 2.97 3.89
N PRO A 187 -6.57 2.17 3.91
CA PRO A 187 -7.62 2.28 4.93
C PRO A 187 -7.13 1.97 6.35
N PHE A 188 -6.08 1.16 6.50
CA PHE A 188 -5.66 0.59 7.79
C PHE A 188 -4.86 1.53 8.67
N ARG A 189 -4.60 2.75 8.20
CA ARG A 189 -4.18 3.84 9.09
C ARG A 189 -5.25 4.13 10.15
N ASN A 190 -6.52 3.86 9.84
CA ASN A 190 -7.60 3.84 10.80
C ASN A 190 -7.59 2.51 11.59
N PRO A 191 -7.29 2.52 12.90
CA PRO A 191 -7.19 1.29 13.69
C PRO A 191 -8.52 0.54 13.77
N ALA A 192 -9.67 1.23 13.70
CA ALA A 192 -10.97 0.58 13.68
C ALA A 192 -11.19 -0.21 12.38
N LYS A 193 -10.72 0.32 11.24
CA LYS A 193 -10.76 -0.39 9.95
C LYS A 193 -9.82 -1.58 9.93
N LEU A 194 -8.61 -1.42 10.46
CA LEU A 194 -7.67 -2.53 10.59
C LEU A 194 -8.26 -3.65 11.45
N ALA A 195 -8.79 -3.33 12.63
CA ALA A 195 -9.43 -4.30 13.50
C ALA A 195 -10.63 -5.01 12.83
N LYS A 196 -11.48 -4.26 12.12
CA LYS A 196 -12.59 -4.82 11.33
C LYS A 196 -12.07 -5.77 10.25
N ALA A 197 -11.06 -5.36 9.49
CA ALA A 197 -10.47 -6.19 8.45
C ALA A 197 -9.84 -7.48 9.00
N SER A 198 -9.09 -7.38 10.10
CA SER A 198 -8.52 -8.55 10.78
C SER A 198 -9.61 -9.51 11.25
N ALA A 199 -10.70 -9.00 11.84
CA ALA A 199 -11.84 -9.84 12.23
C ALA A 199 -12.53 -10.49 11.03
N THR A 200 -12.68 -9.76 9.92
CA THR A 200 -13.22 -10.28 8.66
C THR A 200 -12.36 -11.42 8.12
N VAL A 201 -11.04 -11.26 8.04
CA VAL A 201 -10.15 -12.32 7.54
C VAL A 201 -10.11 -13.53 8.46
N ALA A 202 -10.12 -13.32 9.79
CA ALA A 202 -10.20 -14.42 10.74
C ALA A 202 -11.50 -15.23 10.58
N ASN A 203 -12.64 -14.56 10.39
CA ASN A 203 -13.91 -15.23 10.13
C ASN A 203 -13.91 -15.95 8.78
N GLN A 204 -13.40 -15.31 7.72
CA GLN A 204 -13.22 -15.92 6.41
C GLN A 204 -12.34 -17.17 6.47
N HIS A 205 -11.25 -17.14 7.25
CA HIS A 205 -10.38 -18.30 7.43
C HIS A 205 -11.11 -19.47 8.10
N ARG A 206 -11.94 -19.19 9.11
CA ARG A 206 -12.81 -20.20 9.73
C ARG A 206 -13.76 -20.81 8.70
N ILE A 207 -14.48 -19.98 7.94
CA ILE A 207 -15.43 -20.43 6.90
C ILE A 207 -14.72 -21.31 5.87
N PHE A 208 -13.55 -20.88 5.39
CA PHE A 208 -12.77 -21.65 4.42
C PHE A 208 -12.41 -23.03 4.97
N THR A 209 -11.91 -23.08 6.21
CA THR A 209 -11.50 -24.33 6.87
C THR A 209 -12.68 -25.26 7.10
N GLU A 210 -13.84 -24.75 7.52
CA GLU A 210 -15.06 -25.53 7.69
C GLU A 210 -15.61 -26.05 6.35
N LEU A 211 -15.54 -25.24 5.29
CA LEU A 211 -16.08 -25.57 3.98
C LEU A 211 -15.27 -26.66 3.27
N PHE A 212 -13.95 -26.65 3.44
CA PHE A 212 -13.03 -27.53 2.70
C PHE A 212 -12.31 -28.56 3.58
N GLY A 213 -12.40 -28.46 4.91
CA GLY A 213 -11.68 -29.33 5.85
C GLY A 213 -10.17 -29.12 5.89
N ALA A 214 -9.66 -28.05 5.25
CA ALA A 214 -8.24 -27.73 5.17
C ALA A 214 -8.03 -26.22 4.97
N THR A 215 -6.83 -25.73 5.26
CA THR A 215 -6.42 -24.34 4.98
C THR A 215 -5.87 -24.15 3.57
N THR A 216 -5.63 -25.24 2.85
CA THR A 216 -5.20 -25.28 1.45
C THR A 216 -5.87 -26.45 0.73
N ILE A 217 -6.36 -26.20 -0.48
CA ILE A 217 -6.85 -27.22 -1.41
C ILE A 217 -6.10 -27.12 -2.74
N ILE A 218 -6.05 -28.22 -3.50
CA ILE A 218 -5.29 -28.32 -4.75
C ILE A 218 -6.17 -28.92 -5.84
N GLY A 219 -6.07 -28.41 -7.06
CA GLY A 219 -6.73 -28.99 -8.24
C GLY A 219 -6.39 -28.25 -9.52
N THR A 220 -7.28 -28.36 -10.51
CA THR A 220 -7.21 -27.54 -11.72
C THR A 220 -7.66 -26.10 -11.41
N GLY A 221 -7.23 -25.13 -12.23
CA GLY A 221 -7.66 -23.74 -12.08
C GLY A 221 -9.18 -23.58 -12.12
N ALA A 222 -9.87 -24.33 -12.99
CA ALA A 222 -11.33 -24.35 -13.03
C ALA A 222 -11.96 -24.81 -11.70
N GLN A 223 -11.43 -25.89 -11.09
CA GLN A 223 -11.90 -26.36 -9.79
C GLN A 223 -11.64 -25.33 -8.68
N MET A 224 -10.48 -24.64 -8.73
CA MET A 224 -10.13 -23.63 -7.72
C MET A 224 -10.98 -22.36 -7.85
N ILE A 225 -11.32 -21.94 -9.07
CA ILE A 225 -12.28 -20.84 -9.32
C ILE A 225 -13.64 -21.19 -8.68
N GLU A 226 -14.18 -22.38 -8.96
CA GLU A 226 -15.47 -22.80 -8.42
C GLU A 226 -15.46 -22.92 -6.89
N ALA A 227 -14.37 -23.45 -6.32
CA ALA A 227 -14.17 -23.48 -4.87
C ALA A 227 -14.16 -22.07 -4.28
N TYR A 228 -13.43 -21.14 -4.89
CA TYR A 228 -13.35 -19.76 -4.43
C TYR A 228 -14.71 -19.04 -4.51
N ARG A 229 -15.47 -19.22 -5.59
CA ARG A 229 -16.84 -18.72 -5.73
C ARG A 229 -17.75 -19.22 -4.62
N LYS A 230 -17.74 -20.54 -4.38
CA LYS A 230 -18.50 -21.16 -3.29
C LYS A 230 -18.14 -20.54 -1.94
N PHE A 231 -16.85 -20.35 -1.68
CA PHE A 231 -16.35 -19.71 -0.48
C PHE A 231 -16.87 -18.26 -0.33
N LEU A 232 -16.77 -17.43 -1.37
CA LEU A 232 -17.25 -16.04 -1.34
C LEU A 232 -18.77 -15.96 -1.10
N VAL A 233 -19.55 -16.85 -1.72
CA VAL A 233 -21.00 -16.95 -1.48
C VAL A 233 -21.29 -17.27 -0.01
N THR A 234 -20.59 -18.26 0.58
CA THR A 234 -20.76 -18.59 2.00
C THR A 234 -20.36 -17.44 2.92
N CYS A 235 -19.26 -16.75 2.65
CA CYS A 235 -18.87 -15.56 3.41
C CYS A 235 -19.93 -14.45 3.36
N THR A 236 -20.52 -14.24 2.19
CA THR A 236 -21.55 -13.21 2.01
C THR A 236 -22.83 -13.60 2.74
N GLN A 237 -23.27 -14.85 2.61
CA GLN A 237 -24.44 -15.37 3.33
C GLN A 237 -24.30 -15.25 4.85
N GLU A 238 -23.16 -15.63 5.42
CA GLU A 238 -22.95 -15.48 6.86
C GLU A 238 -22.92 -14.03 7.33
N SER A 239 -22.35 -13.13 6.53
CA SER A 239 -22.33 -11.69 6.85
C SER A 239 -23.75 -11.10 6.90
N MET A 240 -24.65 -11.57 6.02
CA MET A 240 -26.05 -11.14 5.96
C MET A 240 -26.93 -11.68 7.10
N LEU A 241 -26.52 -12.76 7.78
CA LEU A 241 -27.27 -13.29 8.94
C LEU A 241 -27.27 -12.33 10.15
N GLY A 242 -26.37 -11.33 10.17
CA GLY A 242 -26.24 -10.33 11.23
C GLY A 242 -26.93 -8.97 10.98
N GLU A 243 -27.46 -8.72 9.79
CA GLU A 243 -28.13 -7.45 9.43
C GLU A 243 -29.64 -7.68 9.17
N GLU A 244 -30.50 -6.70 9.51
CA GLU A 244 -31.95 -6.83 9.31
C GLU A 244 -32.27 -7.12 7.84
N LYS A 245 -32.83 -8.32 7.61
CA LYS A 245 -33.12 -8.92 6.30
C LYS A 245 -33.69 -7.93 5.28
N THR A 246 -32.92 -7.63 4.25
CA THR A 246 -33.45 -7.26 2.94
C THR A 246 -33.54 -8.50 2.06
N GLU A 247 -34.44 -8.47 1.08
CA GLU A 247 -34.96 -9.61 0.33
C GLU A 247 -33.88 -10.59 -0.17
N ASN A 248 -34.20 -11.88 -0.03
CA ASN A 248 -33.35 -13.01 -0.37
C ASN A 248 -33.13 -13.12 -1.89
N THR A 249 -32.24 -12.31 -2.44
CA THR A 249 -31.68 -12.52 -3.78
C THR A 249 -30.59 -13.59 -3.68
N ALA A 250 -30.75 -14.69 -4.42
CA ALA A 250 -29.70 -15.68 -4.55
C ALA A 250 -28.45 -15.01 -5.12
N ILE A 251 -27.35 -15.00 -4.35
CA ILE A 251 -26.08 -14.42 -4.76
C ILE A 251 -25.35 -15.47 -5.62
N ASP A 252 -25.13 -15.16 -6.89
CA ASP A 252 -24.34 -16.01 -7.77
C ASP A 252 -22.84 -15.79 -7.49
N GLY A 253 -22.08 -16.88 -7.38
CA GLY A 253 -20.63 -16.78 -7.22
C GLY A 253 -19.95 -16.12 -8.40
N THR A 254 -20.54 -16.18 -9.60
CA THR A 254 -20.05 -15.49 -10.80
C THR A 254 -20.24 -13.97 -10.72
N ASP A 255 -21.22 -13.48 -9.96
CA ASP A 255 -21.36 -12.04 -9.67
C ASP A 255 -20.25 -11.56 -8.73
N LEU A 256 -19.82 -12.41 -7.79
CA LEU A 256 -18.77 -12.09 -6.82
C LEU A 256 -17.35 -12.24 -7.39
N ALA A 257 -17.13 -13.23 -8.25
CA ALA A 257 -15.86 -13.50 -8.92
C ALA A 257 -16.11 -13.89 -10.39
N PRO A 258 -16.32 -12.91 -11.28
CA PRO A 258 -16.54 -13.16 -12.70
C PRO A 258 -15.31 -13.76 -13.37
N ASP A 259 -15.48 -14.43 -14.51
CA ASP A 259 -14.37 -15.06 -15.24
C ASP A 259 -13.27 -14.07 -15.62
N ALA A 260 -13.65 -12.82 -15.90
CA ALA A 260 -12.72 -11.73 -16.23
C ALA A 260 -11.78 -11.34 -15.06
N SER A 261 -12.11 -11.74 -13.82
CA SER A 261 -11.24 -11.52 -12.65
C SER A 261 -10.05 -12.49 -12.61
N PHE A 262 -10.02 -13.51 -13.46
CA PHE A 262 -8.95 -14.50 -13.52
C PHE A 262 -8.09 -14.32 -14.78
N PRO A 263 -6.76 -14.54 -14.71
CA PRO A 263 -5.89 -14.46 -15.89
C PRO A 263 -6.31 -15.43 -17.00
N ALA A 264 -6.12 -15.03 -18.26
CA ALA A 264 -6.34 -15.91 -19.40
C ALA A 264 -5.49 -17.19 -19.26
N GLY A 265 -6.09 -18.35 -19.53
CA GLY A 265 -5.41 -19.64 -19.38
C GLY A 265 -5.43 -20.21 -17.95
N PHE A 266 -5.84 -19.43 -16.93
CA PHE A 266 -5.79 -19.87 -15.53
C PHE A 266 -6.63 -21.13 -15.29
N ALA A 267 -7.84 -21.18 -15.86
CA ALA A 267 -8.75 -22.31 -15.69
C ALA A 267 -8.17 -23.65 -16.18
N GLN A 268 -7.26 -23.63 -17.15
CA GLN A 268 -6.62 -24.83 -17.72
C GLN A 268 -5.34 -25.25 -16.97
N ARG A 269 -4.86 -24.46 -16.00
CA ARG A 269 -3.68 -24.82 -15.21
C ARG A 269 -3.98 -26.01 -14.31
N GLU A 270 -3.03 -26.92 -14.20
CA GLU A 270 -3.04 -28.02 -13.22
C GLU A 270 -2.24 -27.62 -11.98
N GLY A 271 -2.43 -28.35 -10.87
CA GLY A 271 -1.65 -28.14 -9.65
C GLY A 271 -1.87 -26.79 -8.96
N VAL A 272 -2.96 -26.08 -9.25
CA VAL A 272 -3.29 -24.80 -8.63
C VAL A 272 -3.68 -25.04 -7.17
N ARG A 273 -2.99 -24.37 -6.24
CA ARG A 273 -3.37 -24.35 -4.82
C ARG A 273 -4.22 -23.12 -4.54
N LEU A 274 -5.32 -23.30 -3.79
CA LEU A 274 -6.05 -22.21 -3.15
C LEU A 274 -5.81 -22.30 -1.64
N THR A 275 -5.11 -21.31 -1.09
CA THR A 275 -4.72 -21.24 0.32
C THR A 275 -5.40 -20.07 0.99
N HIS A 276 -5.91 -20.26 2.21
CA HIS A 276 -6.41 -19.16 3.04
C HIS A 276 -5.52 -18.97 4.27
N HIS A 277 -4.83 -17.85 4.35
CA HIS A 277 -4.03 -17.47 5.51
C HIS A 277 -4.91 -16.78 6.58
N PRO A 278 -4.73 -17.07 7.89
CA PRO A 278 -5.58 -16.51 8.96
C PRO A 278 -5.50 -14.99 9.13
N VAL A 279 -4.41 -14.38 8.65
CA VAL A 279 -4.20 -12.92 8.72
C VAL A 279 -4.32 -12.26 7.35
N LYS A 280 -3.94 -12.95 6.27
CA LYS A 280 -3.71 -12.33 4.95
C LYS A 280 -4.89 -12.51 4.00
N GLY A 281 -5.67 -13.59 4.16
CA GLY A 281 -6.79 -13.91 3.27
C GLY A 281 -6.46 -15.03 2.29
N ALA A 282 -7.28 -15.15 1.25
CA ALA A 282 -7.15 -16.17 0.22
C ALA A 282 -6.12 -15.78 -0.86
N VAL A 283 -5.36 -16.77 -1.35
CA VAL A 283 -4.40 -16.62 -2.45
C VAL A 283 -4.43 -17.87 -3.34
N PHE A 284 -4.32 -17.66 -4.65
CA PHE A 284 -4.07 -18.73 -5.62
C PHE A 284 -2.57 -18.84 -5.89
N LEU A 285 -2.05 -20.06 -5.87
CA LEU A 285 -0.63 -20.34 -6.06
C LEU A 285 -0.49 -21.37 -7.19
N VAL A 286 0.37 -21.07 -8.14
CA VAL A 286 0.58 -21.89 -9.34
C VAL A 286 2.04 -22.30 -9.40
N ASP A 287 2.33 -23.55 -9.76
CA ASP A 287 3.68 -24.12 -9.72
C ASP A 287 4.30 -24.09 -8.29
N TYR A 288 3.45 -24.06 -7.26
CA TYR A 288 3.89 -23.98 -5.86
C TYR A 288 4.61 -25.24 -5.40
N ASP A 289 4.25 -26.40 -5.93
CA ASP A 289 4.97 -27.66 -5.71
C ASP A 289 6.42 -27.57 -6.18
N VAL A 290 6.67 -27.04 -7.38
CA VAL A 290 8.03 -26.76 -7.88
C VAL A 290 8.77 -25.81 -6.95
N PHE A 291 8.08 -24.80 -6.41
CA PHE A 291 8.66 -23.84 -5.49
C PHE A 291 9.01 -24.43 -4.11
N GLU A 292 8.14 -25.30 -3.59
CA GLU A 292 8.30 -26.03 -2.33
C GLU A 292 9.43 -27.08 -2.44
N ASP A 293 9.49 -27.80 -3.57
CA ASP A 293 10.57 -28.73 -3.88
C ASP A 293 11.92 -28.01 -3.95
N ALA A 294 11.98 -26.82 -4.57
CA ALA A 294 13.20 -26.01 -4.64
C ALA A 294 13.66 -25.48 -3.27
N HIS A 295 12.74 -25.28 -2.33
CA HIS A 295 13.09 -24.97 -0.94
C HIS A 295 13.58 -26.19 -0.17
N THR A 296 13.12 -27.39 -0.53
CA THR A 296 13.56 -28.64 0.09
C THR A 296 14.91 -29.11 -0.46
N THR A 297 15.09 -29.00 -1.79
CA THR A 297 16.29 -29.39 -2.53
C THR A 297 16.70 -28.21 -3.42
N PRO A 298 17.59 -27.32 -2.93
CA PRO A 298 18.03 -26.15 -3.68
C PRO A 298 18.61 -26.51 -5.05
N PRO A 299 18.28 -25.74 -6.10
CA PRO A 299 18.77 -25.99 -7.45
C PRO A 299 20.26 -25.73 -7.58
N GLU A 300 20.95 -26.50 -8.43
CA GLU A 300 22.39 -26.30 -8.71
C GLU A 300 22.67 -25.14 -9.69
N SER A 301 21.65 -24.67 -10.41
CA SER A 301 21.79 -23.69 -11.48
C SER A 301 20.63 -22.70 -11.51
N ALA A 302 20.91 -21.47 -11.91
CA ALA A 302 19.90 -20.42 -12.06
C ALA A 302 18.84 -20.75 -13.13
N ASN A 303 19.12 -21.66 -14.06
CA ASN A 303 18.19 -22.09 -15.12
C ASN A 303 17.25 -23.23 -14.68
N ASP A 304 17.37 -23.69 -13.42
CA ASP A 304 16.46 -24.70 -12.88
C ASP A 304 15.02 -24.14 -12.76
N PRO A 305 13.98 -24.96 -13.03
CA PRO A 305 12.58 -24.53 -12.89
C PRO A 305 12.25 -23.93 -11.52
N GLY A 306 12.81 -24.46 -10.42
CA GLY A 306 12.61 -23.94 -9.07
C GLY A 306 13.18 -22.53 -8.89
N ALA A 307 14.36 -22.26 -9.47
CA ALA A 307 14.95 -20.93 -9.48
C ALA A 307 14.15 -19.94 -10.34
N GLU A 308 13.57 -20.41 -11.44
CA GLU A 308 12.68 -19.62 -12.30
C GLU A 308 11.37 -19.26 -11.60
N VAL A 309 10.72 -20.22 -10.95
CA VAL A 309 9.50 -19.99 -10.18
C VAL A 309 9.75 -18.98 -9.05
N LEU A 310 10.87 -19.07 -8.31
CA LEU A 310 11.20 -18.06 -7.31
C LEU A 310 11.28 -16.64 -7.91
N ARG A 311 11.97 -16.48 -9.04
CA ARG A 311 12.07 -15.16 -9.69
C ARG A 311 10.70 -14.65 -10.15
N GLY A 312 9.90 -15.52 -10.77
CA GLY A 312 8.53 -15.20 -11.15
C GLY A 312 7.68 -14.78 -9.95
N TYR A 313 7.76 -15.52 -8.85
CA TYR A 313 7.08 -15.19 -7.60
C TYR A 313 7.57 -13.89 -6.99
N LEU A 314 8.86 -13.54 -7.09
CA LEU A 314 9.36 -12.25 -6.63
C LEU A 314 8.78 -11.10 -7.47
N GLU A 315 8.78 -11.24 -8.79
CA GLU A 315 8.34 -10.20 -9.73
C GLU A 315 6.81 -10.02 -9.80
N ASP A 316 6.05 -11.09 -9.56
CA ASP A 316 4.59 -11.05 -9.63
C ASP A 316 3.99 -10.27 -8.44
N THR A 317 3.46 -9.07 -8.71
CA THR A 317 2.81 -8.23 -7.70
C THR A 317 1.55 -8.83 -7.07
N GLN A 318 0.95 -9.84 -7.69
CA GLN A 318 -0.22 -10.56 -7.17
C GLN A 318 0.15 -11.64 -6.17
N ILE A 319 1.40 -12.12 -6.17
CA ILE A 319 1.91 -13.06 -5.16
C ILE A 319 2.35 -12.27 -3.93
N PRO A 320 1.69 -12.44 -2.77
CA PRO A 320 2.05 -11.70 -1.57
C PRO A 320 3.43 -12.10 -1.01
N ALA A 321 4.08 -11.16 -0.32
CA ALA A 321 5.38 -11.39 0.31
C ALA A 321 5.34 -12.53 1.34
N PHE A 322 4.22 -12.70 2.05
CA PHE A 322 4.07 -13.76 3.05
C PHE A 322 4.23 -15.18 2.48
N VAL A 323 3.92 -15.39 1.19
CA VAL A 323 4.09 -16.71 0.54
C VAL A 323 5.58 -17.08 0.49
N LEU A 324 6.44 -16.10 0.19
CA LEU A 324 7.89 -16.24 0.18
C LEU A 324 8.44 -16.41 1.60
N GLN A 325 7.91 -15.63 2.57
CA GLN A 325 8.31 -15.72 3.98
C GLN A 325 7.97 -17.08 4.58
N MET A 326 6.77 -17.59 4.34
CA MET A 326 6.29 -18.88 4.86
C MET A 326 7.20 -20.04 4.44
N LEU A 327 7.60 -20.11 3.17
CA LEU A 327 8.52 -21.16 2.71
C LEU A 327 9.96 -20.95 3.21
N ALA A 328 10.42 -19.72 3.29
CA ALA A 328 11.72 -19.42 3.88
C ALA A 328 11.80 -19.83 5.36
N GLU A 329 10.72 -19.61 6.12
CA GLU A 329 10.60 -20.00 7.53
C GLU A 329 10.47 -21.52 7.71
N ALA A 330 9.80 -22.20 6.79
CA ALA A 330 9.68 -23.66 6.79
C ALA A 330 11.00 -24.37 6.43
N HIS A 331 11.87 -23.72 5.65
CA HIS A 331 13.10 -24.30 5.12
C HIS A 331 14.35 -23.45 5.43
N PRO A 332 14.64 -23.15 6.72
CA PRO A 332 15.67 -22.19 7.09
C PRO A 332 17.10 -22.63 6.74
N SER A 333 17.34 -23.94 6.61
CA SER A 333 18.65 -24.50 6.28
C SER A 333 19.01 -24.39 4.79
N THR A 334 18.02 -24.31 3.90
CA THR A 334 18.19 -24.45 2.44
C THR A 334 17.75 -23.19 1.68
N VAL A 335 16.96 -22.30 2.30
CA VAL A 335 16.50 -21.05 1.68
C VAL A 335 17.64 -20.18 1.16
N ALA A 336 18.78 -20.13 1.86
CA ALA A 336 19.91 -19.32 1.43
C ALA A 336 20.43 -19.77 0.06
N GLU A 337 20.65 -21.08 -0.11
CA GLU A 337 21.19 -21.66 -1.35
C GLU A 337 20.28 -21.39 -2.55
N LEU A 338 18.96 -21.59 -2.40
CA LEU A 338 17.99 -21.30 -3.44
C LEU A 338 18.05 -19.85 -3.90
N TYR A 339 18.06 -18.89 -2.95
CA TYR A 339 18.09 -17.47 -3.28
C TYR A 339 19.45 -17.02 -3.83
N GLN A 340 20.56 -17.59 -3.33
CA GLN A 340 21.91 -17.36 -3.87
C GLN A 340 21.97 -17.75 -5.35
N VAL A 341 21.47 -18.94 -5.69
CA VAL A 341 21.45 -19.46 -7.06
C VAL A 341 20.49 -18.69 -7.94
N ALA A 342 19.24 -18.48 -7.48
CA ALA A 342 18.20 -17.86 -8.30
C ALA A 342 18.47 -16.38 -8.59
N LEU A 343 19.10 -15.65 -7.65
CA LEU A 343 19.34 -14.21 -7.75
C LEU A 343 20.80 -13.84 -8.07
N GLY A 344 21.71 -14.81 -8.07
CA GLY A 344 23.15 -14.55 -8.26
C GLY A 344 23.76 -13.74 -7.12
N LEU A 345 23.32 -13.99 -5.88
CA LEU A 345 23.75 -13.26 -4.69
C LEU A 345 24.56 -14.20 -3.78
N PRO A 346 25.88 -14.37 -3.98
CA PRO A 346 26.66 -15.45 -3.35
C PRO A 346 26.70 -15.39 -1.82
N ASP A 347 26.63 -14.20 -1.22
CA ASP A 347 26.67 -14.00 0.23
C ASP A 347 25.26 -13.86 0.85
N PHE A 348 24.20 -14.16 0.09
CA PHE A 348 22.83 -13.98 0.56
C PHE A 348 22.53 -14.84 1.79
N SER A 349 21.88 -14.22 2.77
CA SER A 349 21.31 -14.88 3.94
C SER A 349 19.90 -14.36 4.21
N TRP A 350 18.94 -15.27 4.42
CA TRP A 350 17.56 -14.86 4.67
C TRP A 350 17.41 -13.90 5.88
N PRO A 351 18.06 -14.14 7.04
CA PRO A 351 17.90 -13.25 8.20
C PRO A 351 18.41 -11.82 7.99
N ASN A 352 19.45 -11.62 7.17
CA ASN A 352 20.04 -10.28 6.96
C ASN A 352 19.50 -9.59 5.69
N ASP A 353 19.23 -10.36 4.63
CA ASP A 353 19.00 -9.83 3.29
C ASP A 353 17.56 -10.03 2.80
N GLY A 354 16.80 -10.98 3.38
CA GLY A 354 15.44 -11.34 2.93
C GLY A 354 14.50 -10.13 2.92
N ALA A 355 14.50 -9.33 3.98
CA ALA A 355 13.68 -8.11 4.05
C ALA A 355 14.06 -7.07 2.97
N ALA A 356 15.34 -6.98 2.58
CA ALA A 356 15.77 -6.08 1.52
C ALA A 356 15.36 -6.58 0.14
N VAL A 357 15.44 -7.90 -0.09
CA VAL A 357 14.96 -8.55 -1.32
C VAL A 357 13.45 -8.36 -1.47
N LEU A 358 12.66 -8.66 -0.43
CA LEU A 358 11.22 -8.44 -0.45
C LEU A 358 10.89 -6.97 -0.70
N ARG A 359 11.57 -6.02 -0.04
CA ARG A 359 11.39 -4.58 -0.30
C ARG A 359 11.72 -4.17 -1.74
N LYS A 360 12.67 -4.85 -2.39
CA LYS A 360 13.05 -4.55 -3.79
C LYS A 360 11.96 -4.97 -4.77
N TYR A 361 11.39 -6.15 -4.60
CA TYR A 361 10.44 -6.74 -5.57
C TYR A 361 8.97 -6.53 -5.20
N LYS A 362 8.65 -6.47 -3.90
CA LYS A 362 7.30 -6.28 -3.35
C LYS A 362 7.08 -4.83 -2.87
N SER A 363 7.77 -3.87 -3.49
CA SER A 363 7.92 -2.49 -3.02
C SER A 363 6.61 -1.70 -2.84
N ALA A 364 5.50 -2.16 -3.43
CA ALA A 364 4.20 -1.49 -3.36
C ALA A 364 3.50 -1.65 -2.01
N VAL A 365 3.88 -2.63 -1.18
CA VAL A 365 3.28 -2.84 0.12
C VAL A 365 4.41 -3.34 1.01
N ILE A 366 4.90 -2.51 1.95
CA ILE A 366 5.50 -3.13 3.13
C ILE A 366 4.32 -3.80 3.81
N ASP A 367 4.17 -5.08 3.49
CA ASP A 367 3.28 -6.02 4.14
C ASP A 367 3.72 -5.95 5.59
N ARG A 368 3.04 -5.13 6.41
CA ARG A 368 3.21 -5.24 7.85
C ARG A 368 2.73 -6.64 8.15
N ASP A 369 3.50 -7.44 8.87
CA ASP A 369 3.22 -8.87 9.07
C ASP A 369 1.76 -9.10 9.54
N GLU A 370 1.16 -8.12 10.21
CA GLU A 370 -0.21 -8.11 10.74
C GLU A 370 -1.31 -7.56 9.81
N MET A 371 -0.98 -6.96 8.65
CA MET A 371 -1.96 -6.33 7.77
C MET A 371 -2.70 -7.35 6.90
N PRO A 372 -4.05 -7.33 6.88
CA PRO A 372 -4.84 -8.09 5.92
C PRO A 372 -4.61 -7.67 4.46
N LEU A 373 -4.72 -8.60 3.51
CA LEU A 373 -4.67 -8.31 2.07
C LEU A 373 -6.06 -8.26 1.45
N ILE A 374 -7.00 -7.63 2.16
CA ILE A 374 -8.36 -7.37 1.68
C ILE A 374 -8.57 -5.87 1.47
N ALA A 375 -9.31 -5.51 0.43
CA ALA A 375 -9.66 -4.12 0.18
C ALA A 375 -10.84 -3.70 1.08
N MET A 376 -10.59 -2.79 2.02
CA MET A 376 -11.66 -2.16 2.82
C MET A 376 -12.16 -0.89 2.11
N VAL A 377 -13.09 -1.07 1.17
CA VAL A 377 -13.68 0.03 0.41
C VAL A 377 -14.70 0.80 1.28
N PRO A 378 -14.49 2.10 1.54
CA PRO A 378 -15.49 2.93 2.22
C PRO A 378 -16.81 2.97 1.44
N THR A 379 -17.95 3.00 2.14
CA THR A 379 -19.28 2.95 1.51
C THR A 379 -19.48 4.04 0.45
N HIS A 380 -19.01 5.27 0.71
CA HIS A 380 -19.13 6.37 -0.26
C HIS A 380 -18.26 6.18 -1.52
N LEU A 381 -17.26 5.30 -1.48
CA LEU A 381 -16.43 4.97 -2.64
C LEU A 381 -16.88 3.71 -3.38
N ALA A 382 -17.83 2.93 -2.85
CA ALA A 382 -18.21 1.62 -3.39
C ALA A 382 -18.56 1.67 -4.89
N GLN A 383 -19.40 2.61 -5.31
CA GLN A 383 -19.77 2.76 -6.72
C GLN A 383 -18.58 3.16 -7.60
N ALA A 384 -17.75 4.10 -7.14
CA ALA A 384 -16.58 4.56 -7.89
C ALA A 384 -15.53 3.46 -8.03
N PHE A 385 -15.39 2.61 -7.01
CA PHE A 385 -14.49 1.47 -7.01
C PHE A 385 -14.98 0.35 -7.94
N ALA A 386 -16.27 0.02 -7.91
CA ALA A 386 -16.87 -0.94 -8.84
C ALA A 386 -16.71 -0.53 -10.31
N ASN A 387 -16.75 0.77 -10.61
CA ASN A 387 -16.57 1.31 -11.97
C ASN A 387 -15.11 1.31 -12.47
N LEU A 388 -14.13 0.84 -11.68
CA LEU A 388 -12.74 0.68 -12.15
C LEU A 388 -12.54 -0.58 -12.99
N GLY A 389 -13.45 -1.55 -12.87
CA GLY A 389 -13.42 -2.86 -13.53
C GLY A 389 -13.89 -2.84 -14.98
#